data_AF-A0A0S3S8B1-F1
#
_entry.id   AF-A0A0S3S8B1-F1
#
_cell.length_a   1.000
_cell.length_b   1.000
_cell.length_c   1.000
_cell.angle_alpha   90.00
_cell.angle_beta   90.00
_cell.angle_gamma   90.00
#
_symmetry.space_group_name_H-M   'P 1'
#
loop_
_entity.id
_entity.type
_entity.pdbx_description
1 polymer ?
#
loop_
_entity_poly.entity_id
_entity_poly.type
_entity_poly.pdbx_seq_one_letter_code
_entity_poly.pdbx_strand_id
1 'polypeptide(L)'
;MQRAPVTVEEQLLQKAIKEECTWENLPKRIQAILSSKEEWHRRIIESCIKKRIQWNSCFARKVCKESEYYEEMMRYLRKNLALFPYHLAEYICRVMRLSPFRYYCDMIFEVMRNACN
;
A
#
# COMPACT_ATOMS: atom_id res chain seq x y z
N MET A 1 -7.48 -1.21 21.30
CA MET A 1 -6.13 -1.12 20.68
C MET A 1 -5.55 0.25 21.00
N GLN A 2 -4.55 0.33 21.87
CA GLN A 2 -3.80 1.58 22.05
C GLN A 2 -2.93 1.77 20.79
N ARG A 3 -3.19 2.83 20.02
CA ARG A 3 -2.28 3.21 18.93
C ARG A 3 -1.01 3.75 19.57
N ALA A 4 0.13 3.14 19.28
CA ALA A 4 1.42 3.68 19.67
C ALA A 4 1.53 5.15 19.19
N PRO A 5 2.13 6.04 19.97
CA PRO A 5 2.28 7.43 19.59
C PRO A 5 3.05 7.53 18.27
N VAL A 6 2.52 8.33 17.34
CA VAL A 6 3.17 8.58 16.04
C VAL A 6 4.42 9.41 16.30
N THR A 7 5.59 8.87 15.93
CA THR A 7 6.86 9.57 16.12
C THR A 7 6.95 10.81 15.22
N VAL A 8 7.81 11.77 15.59
CA VAL A 8 8.04 12.98 14.78
C VAL A 8 8.55 12.61 13.39
N GLU A 9 9.39 11.59 13.29
CA GLU A 9 9.90 11.04 12.03
C GLU A 9 8.75 10.55 11.13
N GLU A 10 7.79 9.83 11.71
CA GLU A 10 6.64 9.33 10.97
C GLU A 10 5.78 10.48 10.43
N GLN A 11 5.59 11.53 11.22
CA GLN A 11 4.86 12.72 10.76
C GLN A 11 5.56 13.40 9.58
N LEU A 12 6.88 13.53 9.64
CA LEU A 12 7.68 14.10 8.55
C LEU A 12 7.61 13.25 7.27
N LEU A 13 7.67 11.92 7.40
CA LEU A 13 7.48 11.00 6.28
C LEU A 13 6.10 11.16 5.66
N GLN A 14 5.04 11.17 6.47
CA GLN A 14 3.67 11.34 5.98
C GLN A 14 3.47 12.68 5.27
N LYS A 15 4.08 13.76 5.79
CA LYS A 15 4.07 15.07 5.15
C LYS A 15 4.76 15.03 3.79
N ALA A 16 5.96 14.47 3.71
CA ALA A 16 6.72 14.36 2.46
C ALA A 16 5.98 13.52 1.40
N ILE A 17 5.28 12.44 1.80
CA ILE A 17 4.44 11.66 0.88
C ILE A 17 3.25 12.48 0.39
N LYS A 18 2.59 13.22 1.29
CA LYS A 18 1.44 14.08 0.94
C LYS A 18 1.82 15.20 -0.02
N GLU A 19 3.01 15.75 0.14
CA GLU A 19 3.57 16.82 -0.71
C GLU A 19 4.23 16.27 -1.99
N GLU A 20 4.17 14.95 -2.22
CA GLU A 20 4.80 14.26 -3.36
C GLU A 20 6.29 14.58 -3.52
N CYS A 21 7.02 14.71 -2.41
CA CYS A 21 8.46 15.02 -2.42
C CYS A 21 9.28 13.90 -3.06
N THR A 22 10.08 14.23 -4.07
CA THR A 22 11.04 13.30 -4.66
C THR A 22 12.20 13.03 -3.71
N TRP A 23 12.91 11.90 -3.91
CA TRP A 23 14.05 11.51 -3.09
C TRP A 23 15.08 12.63 -2.93
N GLU A 24 15.40 13.30 -4.05
CA GLU A 24 16.41 14.35 -4.13
C GLU A 24 16.03 15.61 -3.34
N ASN A 25 14.72 15.84 -3.14
CA ASN A 25 14.17 16.99 -2.43
C ASN A 25 13.80 16.68 -0.97
N LEU A 26 14.02 15.44 -0.51
CA LEU A 26 13.76 15.08 0.88
C LEU A 26 14.72 15.80 1.84
N PRO A 27 14.27 16.13 3.06
CA PRO A 27 15.17 16.58 4.11
C PRO A 27 16.29 15.56 4.36
N LYS A 28 17.54 16.01 4.54
CA LYS A 28 18.70 15.13 4.79
C LYS A 28 18.48 14.14 5.95
N ARG A 29 17.75 14.57 6.99
CA ARG A 29 17.36 13.70 8.12
C ARG A 29 16.53 12.51 7.66
N ILE A 30 15.59 12.71 6.74
CA ILE A 30 14.73 11.65 6.20
C ILE A 30 15.51 10.72 5.27
N GLN A 31 16.37 11.27 4.40
CA GLN A 31 17.26 10.46 3.57
C GLN A 31 18.17 9.55 4.41
N ALA A 32 18.73 10.08 5.50
CA ALA A 32 19.57 9.31 6.42
C ALA A 32 18.81 8.15 7.10
N ILE A 33 17.52 8.32 7.39
CA ILE A 33 16.68 7.27 7.99
C ILE A 33 16.37 6.17 6.96
N LEU A 34 16.01 6.56 5.73
CA LEU A 34 15.59 5.61 4.69
C LEU A 34 16.77 4.92 4.00
N SER A 35 17.98 5.44 4.10
CA SER A 35 19.22 4.86 3.56
C SER A 35 19.29 4.72 2.02
N SER A 36 18.18 4.67 1.28
CA SER A 36 18.17 4.66 -0.19
C SER A 36 16.88 5.19 -0.83
N LYS A 37 16.97 5.50 -2.13
CA LYS A 37 15.83 5.91 -2.96
C LYS A 37 14.77 4.81 -3.09
N GLU A 38 15.21 3.56 -3.17
CA GLU A 38 14.35 2.37 -3.25
C GLU A 38 13.52 2.20 -1.97
N GLU A 39 14.14 2.44 -0.80
CA GLU A 39 13.42 2.45 0.48
C GLU A 39 12.32 3.52 0.48
N TRP A 40 12.63 4.71 -0.03
CA TRP A 40 11.64 5.78 -0.15
C TRP A 40 10.48 5.41 -1.06
N HIS A 41 10.78 4.83 -2.23
CA HIS A 41 9.76 4.35 -3.16
C HIS A 41 8.84 3.31 -2.48
N ARG A 42 9.42 2.35 -1.73
CA ARG A 42 8.62 1.38 -0.98
C ARG A 42 7.73 2.05 0.07
N ARG A 43 8.25 3.05 0.79
CA ARG A 43 7.48 3.79 1.80
C ARG A 43 6.30 4.57 1.20
N ILE A 44 6.48 5.13 0.01
CA ILE A 44 5.41 5.79 -0.75
C ILE A 44 4.32 4.77 -1.10
N ILE A 45 4.69 3.64 -1.71
CA ILE A 45 3.78 2.59 -2.14
C ILE A 45 2.96 2.07 -0.95
N GLU A 46 3.63 1.69 0.14
CA GLU A 46 2.98 1.20 1.35
C GLU A 46 2.00 2.20 1.95
N SER A 47 2.37 3.49 2.00
CA SER A 47 1.51 4.54 2.55
C SER A 47 0.22 4.69 1.75
N CYS A 48 0.32 4.64 0.42
CA CYS A 48 -0.83 4.74 -0.48
C CYS A 48 -1.72 3.49 -0.39
N ILE A 49 -1.12 2.29 -0.33
CA ILE A 49 -1.83 1.01 -0.17
C ILE A 49 -2.57 0.92 1.16
N LYS A 50 -1.93 1.29 2.28
CA LYS A 50 -2.54 1.30 3.62
C LYS A 50 -3.79 2.19 3.66
N LYS A 51 -3.80 3.27 2.87
CA LYS A 51 -4.93 4.20 2.70
C LYS A 51 -5.90 3.80 1.58
N ARG A 52 -5.60 2.72 0.84
CA ARG A 52 -6.41 2.16 -0.27
C ARG A 52 -6.71 3.18 -1.37
N ILE A 53 -5.74 4.04 -1.70
CA ILE A 53 -5.92 5.11 -2.67
C ILE A 53 -5.77 4.56 -4.10
N GLN A 54 -6.57 5.05 -5.04
CA GLN A 54 -6.49 4.69 -6.47
C GLN A 54 -5.14 5.11 -7.04
N TRP A 55 -4.48 4.23 -7.80
CA TRP A 55 -3.11 4.40 -8.28
C TRP A 55 -2.89 5.76 -8.98
N ASN A 56 -3.72 6.08 -9.97
CA ASN A 56 -3.66 7.30 -10.75
C ASN A 56 -3.80 8.61 -9.93
N SER A 57 -4.35 8.53 -8.72
CA SER A 57 -4.59 9.67 -7.83
C SER A 57 -3.57 9.80 -6.70
N CYS A 58 -2.63 8.85 -6.58
CA CYS A 58 -1.68 8.81 -5.47
C CYS A 58 -0.23 8.91 -5.94
N PHE A 59 0.67 9.22 -5.01
CA PHE A 59 2.08 9.44 -5.32
C PHE A 59 2.77 8.20 -5.90
N ALA A 60 2.27 6.99 -5.57
CA ALA A 60 2.82 5.73 -6.06
C ALA A 60 2.89 5.64 -7.60
N ARG A 61 2.04 6.39 -8.33
CA ARG A 61 2.08 6.46 -9.81
C ARG A 61 3.40 6.94 -10.40
N LYS A 62 4.20 7.67 -9.63
CA LYS A 62 5.51 8.17 -10.06
C LYS A 62 6.65 7.17 -9.82
N VAL A 63 6.42 6.10 -9.05
CA VAL A 63 7.48 5.21 -8.56
C VAL A 63 7.24 3.72 -8.83
N CYS A 64 6.04 3.32 -9.27
CA CYS A 64 5.73 1.93 -9.65
C CYS A 64 4.64 1.89 -10.73
N LYS A 65 4.55 0.74 -11.43
CA LYS A 65 3.51 0.51 -12.43
C LYS A 65 2.16 0.25 -11.75
N GLU A 66 1.08 0.53 -12.47
CA GLU A 66 -0.29 0.33 -11.98
C GLU A 66 -0.56 -1.13 -11.58
N SER A 67 -0.10 -2.09 -12.39
CA SER A 67 -0.26 -3.52 -12.12
C SER A 67 0.45 -3.94 -10.83
N GLU A 68 1.72 -3.52 -10.66
CA GLU A 68 2.53 -3.80 -9.46
C GLU A 68 1.87 -3.25 -8.20
N TYR A 69 1.31 -2.03 -8.29
CA TYR A 69 0.64 -1.38 -7.17
C TYR A 69 -0.62 -2.14 -6.72
N TYR A 70 -1.49 -2.51 -7.65
CA TYR A 70 -2.71 -3.24 -7.28
C TYR A 70 -2.43 -4.68 -6.88
N GLU A 71 -1.44 -5.35 -7.47
CA GLU A 71 -0.99 -6.67 -7.00
C GLU A 71 -0.52 -6.61 -5.53
N GLU A 72 0.32 -5.64 -5.20
CA GLU A 72 0.80 -5.44 -3.82
C GLU A 72 -0.35 -5.03 -2.89
N MET A 73 -1.29 -4.19 -3.37
CA MET A 73 -2.47 -3.82 -2.59
C MET A 73 -3.32 -5.05 -2.28
N MET A 74 -3.62 -5.90 -3.25
CA MET A 74 -4.45 -7.09 -3.03
C MET A 74 -3.76 -8.09 -2.11
N ARG A 75 -2.43 -8.24 -2.21
CA ARG A 75 -1.62 -9.02 -1.25
C ARG A 75 -1.73 -8.46 0.16
N TYR A 76 -1.56 -7.14 0.32
CA TYR A 76 -1.70 -6.45 1.61
C TYR A 76 -3.11 -6.63 2.19
N LEU A 77 -4.17 -6.40 1.41
CA LEU A 77 -5.54 -6.48 1.88
C LEU A 77 -5.92 -7.90 2.31
N ARG A 78 -5.57 -8.94 1.53
CA ARG A 78 -5.81 -10.34 1.93
C ARG A 78 -5.08 -10.72 3.20
N LYS A 79 -3.77 -10.39 3.31
CA LYS A 79 -2.96 -10.67 4.50
C LYS A 79 -3.54 -10.02 5.77
N ASN A 80 -4.20 -8.88 5.64
CA ASN A 80 -4.81 -8.15 6.75
C ASN A 80 -6.32 -8.45 6.91
N LEU A 81 -6.84 -9.48 6.22
CA LEU A 81 -8.26 -9.87 6.24
C LEU A 81 -9.21 -8.69 5.97
N ALA A 82 -8.79 -7.78 5.09
CA ALA A 82 -9.55 -6.59 4.76
C ALA A 82 -10.67 -6.91 3.76
N LEU A 83 -11.82 -6.27 3.91
CA LEU A 83 -12.90 -6.34 2.94
C LEU A 83 -12.46 -5.92 1.53
N PHE A 84 -13.13 -6.49 0.52
CA PHE A 84 -12.91 -6.15 -0.88
C PHE A 84 -13.07 -4.63 -1.11
N PRO A 85 -12.12 -3.97 -1.79
CA PRO A 85 -12.16 -2.52 -2.00
C PRO A 85 -13.09 -2.15 -3.17
N TYR A 86 -14.39 -2.02 -2.91
CA TYR A 86 -15.40 -1.75 -3.95
C TYR A 86 -15.18 -0.44 -4.73
N HIS A 87 -14.59 0.58 -4.11
CA HIS A 87 -14.24 1.83 -4.79
C HIS A 87 -13.14 1.67 -5.85
N LEU A 88 -12.41 0.54 -5.83
CA LEU A 88 -11.38 0.18 -6.81
C LEU A 88 -11.84 -0.96 -7.72
N ALA A 89 -13.12 -1.35 -7.65
CA ALA A 89 -13.66 -2.51 -8.34
C ALA A 89 -13.51 -2.43 -9.86
N GLU A 90 -13.54 -1.22 -10.45
CA GLU A 90 -13.38 -1.07 -11.90
C GLU A 90 -12.06 -1.70 -12.37
N TYR A 91 -10.93 -1.30 -11.77
CA TYR A 91 -9.63 -1.85 -12.13
C TYR A 91 -9.53 -3.33 -11.74
N ILE A 92 -9.90 -3.67 -10.50
CA ILE A 92 -9.69 -5.02 -9.96
C ILE A 92 -10.52 -6.06 -10.72
N CYS A 93 -11.79 -5.77 -10.99
CA CYS A 93 -12.66 -6.70 -11.71
C CYS A 93 -12.32 -6.75 -13.21
N ARG A 94 -12.10 -5.59 -13.86
CA ARG A 94 -11.90 -5.55 -15.33
C ARG A 94 -10.48 -5.92 -15.75
N VAL A 95 -9.48 -5.36 -15.08
CA VAL A 95 -8.07 -5.52 -15.46
C VAL A 95 -7.46 -6.74 -14.78
N MET A 96 -7.58 -6.85 -13.45
CA MET A 96 -7.01 -8.00 -12.72
C MET A 96 -7.86 -9.27 -12.81
N ARG A 97 -9.08 -9.19 -13.36
CA ARG A 97 -10.03 -10.31 -13.49
C ARG A 97 -10.33 -10.99 -12.15
N LEU A 98 -10.38 -10.21 -11.07
CA LEU A 98 -10.63 -10.68 -9.72
C LEU A 98 -11.99 -10.19 -9.25
N SER A 99 -12.96 -11.10 -9.12
CA SER A 99 -14.28 -10.77 -8.58
C SER A 99 -14.27 -10.71 -7.05
N PRO A 100 -15.20 -9.97 -6.42
CA PRO A 100 -15.36 -9.99 -4.96
C PRO A 100 -15.58 -11.40 -4.39
N PHE A 101 -16.37 -12.23 -5.09
CA PHE A 101 -16.60 -13.62 -4.68
C PHE A 101 -15.28 -14.40 -4.62
N ARG A 102 -14.48 -14.38 -5.69
CA ARG A 102 -13.18 -15.06 -5.74
C ARG A 102 -12.23 -14.53 -4.67
N TYR A 103 -12.19 -13.21 -4.46
CA TYR A 103 -11.36 -12.60 -3.42
C TYR A 103 -11.66 -13.15 -2.01
N TYR A 104 -12.94 -13.29 -1.66
CA TYR A 104 -13.31 -13.85 -0.35
C TYR A 104 -13.07 -15.36 -0.27
N CYS A 105 -13.31 -16.12 -1.35
CA CYS A 105 -12.97 -17.54 -1.41
C CYS A 105 -11.48 -17.76 -1.16
N ASP A 106 -10.61 -17.02 -1.85
CA ASP A 106 -9.15 -17.09 -1.71
C ASP A 106 -8.73 -16.76 -0.26
N MET A 107 -9.32 -15.71 0.34
CA MET A 107 -9.03 -15.33 1.73
C MET A 107 -9.42 -16.40 2.74
N ILE A 108 -10.64 -16.95 2.63
CA ILE A 108 -11.12 -18.00 3.53
C ILE A 108 -10.25 -19.24 3.39
N PHE A 109 -9.91 -19.64 2.16
CA PHE A 109 -9.01 -20.75 1.90
C PHE A 109 -7.64 -20.55 2.56
N GLU A 110 -7.03 -19.37 2.41
CA GLU A 110 -5.77 -19.02 3.05
C GLU A 110 -5.85 -19.10 4.58
N VAL A 111 -6.92 -18.57 5.19
CA VAL A 111 -7.15 -18.63 6.64
C VAL A 111 -7.26 -20.08 7.12
N MET A 112 -8.10 -20.89 6.45
CA MET A 112 -8.32 -22.29 6.84
C MET A 112 -7.05 -23.12 6.69
N ARG A 113 -6.29 -22.93 5.61
CA ARG A 113 -5.02 -23.64 5.40
C ARG A 113 -3.97 -23.29 6.45
N ASN A 114 -3.89 -22.02 6.85
CA ASN A 114 -2.89 -21.56 7.82
C ASN A 114 -3.27 -21.92 9.26
N ALA A 115 -4.55 -22.07 9.58
CA ALA A 115 -5.02 -22.46 10.91
C ALA A 115 -4.76 -23.95 11.24
N CYS A 116 -4.45 -24.77 10.24
CA CYS A 116 -4.15 -26.20 10.39
C CYS A 116 -2.65 -26.50 10.60
N ASN A 117 -1.78 -25.49 10.62
CA ASN A 117 -0.35 -25.59 10.92
C ASN A 117 -0.03 -24.90 12.25
#